data_AF-A0A1Z9M6H5-F1
#
_entry.id   AF-A0A1Z9M6H5-F1
#
_cell.length_a   1.000
_cell.length_b   1.000
_cell.length_c   1.000
_cell.angle_alpha   90.00
_cell.angle_beta   90.00
_cell.angle_gamma   90.00
#
_symmetry.space_group_name_H-M   'P 1'
#
loop_
_entity.id
_entity.type
_entity.pdbx_description
1 polymer ?
#
loop_
_entity_poly.entity_id
_entity_poly.type
_entity_poly.pdbx_seq_one_letter_code
_entity_poly.pdbx_strand_id
1 'polypeptide(L)' 'MRYKNLEQEARNFNKLRMIKTNSNDKVLTTRRFLAGQALSGIIARSPSWSNKKDAVREAYEWADKMLEEG' A
#
# COMPACT_ATOMS: atom_id res chain seq x y z
N MET A 1 -13.23 23.69 -9.27
CA MET A 1 -12.47 24.55 -8.32
C MET A 1 -11.68 25.55 -9.15
N ARG A 2 -11.96 26.86 -9.05
CA ARG A 2 -11.10 27.90 -9.62
C ARG A 2 -10.42 28.61 -8.46
N TYR A 3 -9.11 28.38 -8.28
CA TYR A 3 -8.32 29.11 -7.31
C TYR A 3 -8.00 30.50 -7.88
N LYS A 4 -8.23 31.56 -7.09
CA LYS A 4 -8.05 32.96 -7.53
C LYS A 4 -6.60 33.44 -7.41
N ASN A 5 -5.72 32.72 -6.71
CA ASN A 5 -4.33 33.12 -6.46
C ASN A 5 -3.44 31.88 -6.20
N LEU A 6 -2.19 31.92 -6.69
CA LEU A 6 -1.17 30.86 -6.55
C LEU A 6 -0.85 30.56 -5.09
N GLU A 7 -0.85 31.56 -4.22
CA GLU A 7 -0.59 31.36 -2.78
C GLU A 7 -1.70 30.55 -2.10
N GLN A 8 -2.95 30.76 -2.53
CA GLN A 8 -4.10 29.97 -2.05
C GLN A 8 -4.03 28.53 -2.56
N GLU A 9 -3.58 28.33 -3.80
CA GLU A 9 -3.35 27.01 -4.38
C GLU A 9 -2.25 26.26 -3.61
N ALA A 10 -1.12 26.89 -3.34
CA ALA A 10 -0.01 26.30 -2.58
C ALA A 10 -0.41 25.94 -1.14
N ARG A 11 -1.15 26.82 -0.44
CA ARG A 11 -1.66 26.53 0.92
C ARG A 11 -2.65 25.37 0.93
N ASN A 12 -3.50 25.27 -0.09
CA ASN A 12 -4.50 24.20 -0.19
C ASN A 12 -3.89 22.87 -0.66
N PHE A 13 -2.83 22.90 -1.45
CA PHE A 13 -2.10 21.69 -1.88
C PHE A 13 -1.58 20.88 -0.68
N ASN A 14 -0.98 21.55 0.30
CA ASN A 14 -0.51 20.91 1.53
C ASN A 14 -1.66 20.33 2.37
N LYS A 15 -2.80 21.03 2.45
CA LYS A 15 -3.99 20.54 3.16
C LYS A 15 -4.60 19.32 2.47
N LEU A 16 -4.69 19.32 1.14
CA LEU A 16 -5.20 18.19 0.36
C LEU A 16 -4.34 16.94 0.49
N ARG A 17 -3.01 17.10 0.62
CA ARG A 17 -2.09 15.96 0.83
C ARG A 17 -2.31 15.28 2.19
N MET A 18 -2.66 16.04 3.23
CA MET A 18 -2.94 15.51 4.56
C MET A 18 -4.35 14.91 4.71
N ILE A 19 -5.33 15.40 3.95
CA ILE A 19 -6.71 14.87 3.95
C ILE A 19 -6.79 13.49 3.27
N LYS A 20 -5.80 13.11 2.45
CA LYS A 20 -5.84 11.88 1.64
C LYS A 20 -5.48 10.59 2.37
N THR A 21 -4.99 10.65 3.61
CA THR A 21 -4.92 9.45 4.45
C THR A 21 -6.29 9.29 5.10
N ASN A 22 -7.18 8.53 4.47
CA ASN A 22 -8.43 8.12 5.09
C ASN A 22 -8.07 7.50 6.46
N SER A 23 -8.64 8.00 7.54
CA SER A 23 -8.40 7.45 8.89
C SER A 23 -8.89 6.00 9.04
N ASN A 24 -9.68 5.52 8.06
CA ASN A 24 -10.04 4.11 7.90
C ASN A 24 -9.10 3.31 6.99
N ASP A 25 -8.08 3.94 6.38
CA ASP A 25 -7.07 3.21 5.63
C ASP A 25 -6.26 2.40 6.63
N LYS A 26 -6.29 1.07 6.48
CA LYS A 26 -5.56 0.17 7.37
C LYS A 26 -4.10 0.60 7.34
N VAL A 27 -3.59 1.03 8.49
CA VAL A 27 -2.21 1.50 8.65
C VAL A 27 -1.29 0.55 7.91
N LEU A 28 -0.50 1.11 6.99
CA LEU A 28 0.47 0.34 6.22
C LEU A 28 1.61 -0.05 7.16
N THR A 29 1.40 -1.14 7.91
CA THR A 29 2.44 -1.71 8.76
C THR A 29 3.56 -2.26 7.88
N THR A 30 4.80 -2.28 8.40
CA THR A 30 5.96 -2.83 7.68
C THR A 30 5.68 -4.23 7.14
N ARG A 31 5.05 -5.09 7.96
CA ARG A 31 4.59 -6.42 7.55
C ARG A 31 3.66 -6.39 6.33
N ARG A 32 2.66 -5.49 6.34
CA ARG A 32 1.68 -5.39 5.25
C ARG A 32 2.29 -4.82 3.97
N PHE A 33 3.25 -3.93 4.10
CA PHE A 33 4.01 -3.41 2.97
C PHE A 33 4.88 -4.50 2.33
N LEU A 34 5.62 -5.26 3.13
CA LEU A 34 6.45 -6.39 2.66
C LEU A 34 5.57 -7.49 2.03
N ALA A 35 4.45 -7.83 2.68
CA ALA A 35 3.50 -8.79 2.12
C ALA A 35 2.93 -8.30 0.78
N GLY A 36 2.65 -7.01 0.63
CA GLY A 36 2.22 -6.42 -0.64
C GLY A 36 3.27 -6.56 -1.74
N GLN A 37 4.54 -6.32 -1.42
CA GLN A 37 5.64 -6.50 -2.37
C GLN A 37 5.81 -7.97 -2.79
N ALA A 38 5.83 -8.89 -1.82
CA ALA A 38 5.91 -10.33 -2.08
C ALA A 38 4.72 -10.80 -2.94
N LEU A 39 3.50 -10.39 -2.58
CA LEU A 39 2.28 -10.73 -3.31
C LEU A 39 2.34 -10.31 -4.78
N SER A 40 2.89 -9.12 -5.09
CA SER A 40 3.03 -8.66 -6.47
C SER A 40 3.90 -9.60 -7.31
N GLY A 41 4.98 -10.13 -6.74
CA GLY A 41 5.85 -11.09 -7.42
C GLY A 41 5.16 -12.43 -7.64
N ILE A 42 4.41 -12.91 -6.64
CA ILE A 42 3.70 -14.18 -6.76
C ILE A 42 2.54 -14.07 -7.77
N ILE A 43 1.83 -12.93 -7.83
CA ILE A 43 0.78 -12.66 -8.85
C ILE A 43 1.37 -12.62 -10.26
N ALA A 44 2.52 -11.95 -10.44
CA ALA A 44 3.16 -11.86 -11.75
C ALA A 44 3.60 -13.23 -12.30
N ARG A 45 3.92 -14.19 -11.42
CA ARG A 45 4.37 -15.54 -11.81
C ARG A 45 3.22 -16.45 -12.28
N SER A 46 2.00 -16.26 -11.78
CA SER A 46 0.87 -17.17 -12.08
C SER A 46 -0.42 -16.42 -12.41
N PRO A 47 -0.80 -16.33 -13.71
CA PRO A 47 -2.05 -15.70 -14.12
C PRO A 47 -3.29 -16.57 -13.82
N SER A 48 -3.12 -17.87 -13.54
CA SER A 48 -4.22 -18.79 -13.22
C SER A 48 -4.23 -19.09 -11.73
N TRP A 49 -4.73 -18.15 -10.92
CA TRP A 49 -4.86 -18.37 -9.49
C TRP A 49 -6.23 -18.92 -9.14
N SER A 50 -6.34 -20.25 -9.15
CA SER A 50 -7.52 -20.94 -8.62
C SER A 50 -7.71 -20.69 -7.11
N ASN A 51 -6.66 -20.25 -6.39
CA ASN A 51 -6.69 -20.07 -4.94
C ASN A 51 -6.00 -18.78 -4.46
N LYS A 52 -6.68 -17.64 -4.62
CA LYS A 52 -6.23 -16.32 -4.12
C LYS A 52 -5.92 -16.30 -2.61
N LYS A 53 -6.47 -17.23 -1.82
CA LYS A 53 -6.19 -17.33 -0.38
C LYS A 53 -4.77 -17.82 -0.11
N ASP A 54 -4.29 -18.79 -0.89
CA ASP A 54 -2.93 -19.32 -0.75
C ASP A 54 -1.90 -18.27 -1.15
N ALA A 55 -2.19 -17.47 -2.18
CA ALA A 55 -1.40 -16.31 -2.60
C ALA A 55 -1.09 -15.36 -1.45
N VAL A 56 -2.14 -14.99 -0.74
CA VAL A 56 -2.08 -14.01 0.34
C VAL A 56 -1.34 -14.62 1.52
N ARG A 57 -1.58 -15.89 1.84
CA ARG A 57 -0.86 -16.60 2.90
C ARG A 57 0.64 -16.66 2.62
N GLU A 58 1.03 -17.12 1.44
CA GLU A 58 2.44 -17.19 1.02
C GLU A 58 3.12 -15.81 1.08
N ALA A 59 2.41 -14.75 0.68
CA ALA A 59 2.94 -13.39 0.75
C ALA A 59 3.19 -12.91 2.19
N TYR A 60 2.31 -13.27 3.14
CA TYR A 60 2.51 -12.95 4.56
C TYR A 60 3.63 -13.79 5.18
N GLU A 61 3.77 -15.07 4.80
CA GLU A 61 4.87 -15.93 5.24
C GLU A 61 6.24 -15.36 4.80
N TRP A 62 6.33 -14.85 3.56
CA TRP A 62 7.50 -14.12 3.07
C TRP A 62 7.79 -12.84 3.86
N ALA A 63 6.75 -12.07 4.18
CA ALA A 63 6.90 -10.85 4.96
C ALA A 63 7.40 -11.12 6.37
N ASP A 64 6.91 -12.19 7.01
CA ASP A 64 7.35 -12.59 8.34
C ASP A 64 8.82 -13.03 8.32
N LYS A 65 9.21 -13.86 7.34
CA LYS A 65 10.62 -14.24 7.15
C LYS A 65 11.55 -13.05 6.96
N MET A 66 11.15 -12.04 6.17
CA MET A 66 11.93 -10.82 5.95
C MET A 66 12.09 -9.97 7.22
N LEU A 67 11.15 -10.07 8.16
CA LEU A 67 11.23 -9.39 9.46
C LEU A 67 12.05 -10.18 10.48
N GLU A 68 12.14 -11.50 10.35
CA GLU A 68 13.00 -12.35 11.18
C GLU A 68 14.48 -12.30 10.78
N GLU A 69 14.76 -12.08 9.49
CA GLU A 69 16.13 -11.97 8.94
C GLU A 69 16.73 -10.55 9.02
N GLY A 70 15.95 -9.53 9.39
CA GLY A 70 16.34 -8.11 9.43
C GLY A 70 16.64 -7.59 10.83
#